data_AF-A0A094E1N9-F1
#
_entry.id   AF-A0A094E1N9-F1
#
_cell.length_a   1.000
_cell.length_b   1.000
_cell.length_c   1.000
_cell.angle_alpha   90.00
_cell.angle_beta   90.00
_cell.angle_gamma   90.00
#
_symmetry.space_group_name_H-M   'P 1'
#
loop_
_entity.id
_entity.type
_entity.pdbx_description
1 polymer ?
#
loop_
_entity_poly.entity_id
_entity_poly.type
_entity_poly.pdbx_seq_one_letter_code
_entity_poly.pdbx_strand_id
1 'polypeptide(L)'
;MSSRKCVACFRLATSTPKTQRGVVPRSLNRQQCRWNSSSSKQVPPPPTRPEVVRKSWEWTTARVLLLAVGTGISAYSVAKLQNPSLRVVDYARADKFHKPKYGSVKDMEAAIAEVKAALSEDAVSIDDEDLRAHGFSEWSSINIDTLPVAVLYPTSTAEVSAIAKICHKYRVPMIPYSGGSSLEANFSAPYGGFSVDFAFMDKIIQLNKDDMDVVVQPSVSWMTLNETIADSRLFFP
;
A
#
# COMPACT_ATOMS: atom_id res chain seq x y z
N MET A 1 -1.80 -7.77 -28.06
CA MET A 1 -2.60 -6.97 -27.09
C MET A 1 -2.55 -7.68 -25.74
N SER A 2 -1.83 -7.12 -24.77
CA SER A 2 -1.74 -7.70 -23.42
C SER A 2 -3.05 -7.42 -22.68
N SER A 3 -3.90 -8.43 -22.56
CA SER A 3 -5.12 -8.36 -21.74
C SER A 3 -4.70 -8.27 -20.29
N ARG A 4 -4.59 -7.04 -19.76
CA ARG A 4 -4.34 -6.81 -18.33
C ARG A 4 -5.56 -7.33 -17.59
N LYS A 5 -5.42 -8.49 -16.95
CA LYS A 5 -6.44 -9.03 -16.08
C LYS A 5 -6.44 -8.19 -14.78
N CYS A 6 -7.61 -7.83 -14.24
CA CYS A 6 -7.74 -7.37 -12.85
C CYS A 6 -7.42 -8.57 -11.97
N VAL A 7 -6.20 -8.57 -11.43
CA VAL A 7 -5.70 -9.67 -10.61
C VAL A 7 -5.04 -9.08 -9.38
N ALA A 8 -5.33 -9.68 -8.23
CA ALA A 8 -4.52 -9.54 -7.03
C ALA A 8 -3.53 -10.71 -6.95
N CYS A 9 -2.28 -10.42 -6.59
CA CYS A 9 -1.28 -11.44 -6.25
C CYS A 9 -1.14 -11.48 -4.72
N PHE A 10 -1.40 -12.63 -4.12
CA PHE A 10 -1.33 -12.84 -2.68
C PHE A 10 -0.22 -13.83 -2.34
N ARG A 11 0.47 -13.58 -1.22
CA ARG A 11 1.50 -14.49 -0.71
C ARG A 11 0.87 -15.58 0.17
N LEU A 12 1.20 -16.82 -0.11
CA LEU A 12 0.82 -18.01 0.63
C LEU A 12 1.84 -18.31 1.73
N ALA A 13 1.39 -19.05 2.75
CA ALA A 13 2.24 -19.58 3.80
C ALA A 13 2.30 -21.12 3.72
N THR A 14 3.43 -21.69 4.12
CA THR A 14 3.54 -23.13 4.34
C THR A 14 2.87 -23.51 5.66
N SER A 15 2.05 -24.56 5.68
CA SER A 15 1.54 -25.11 6.94
C SER A 15 2.68 -25.79 7.71
N THR A 16 3.29 -25.11 8.69
CA THR A 16 4.39 -25.68 9.48
C THR A 16 3.94 -26.13 10.88
N PRO A 17 4.33 -27.34 11.33
CA PRO A 17 4.43 -27.66 12.76
C PRO A 17 5.62 -26.91 13.38
N LYS A 18 5.44 -26.41 14.62
CA LYS A 18 6.45 -25.65 15.39
C LYS A 18 7.69 -26.51 15.68
N THR A 19 8.88 -26.07 15.28
CA THR A 19 10.15 -26.64 15.77
C THR A 19 11.24 -25.58 15.88
N GLN A 20 11.98 -25.62 16.98
CA GLN A 20 12.91 -24.61 17.50
C GLN A 20 14.22 -24.52 16.69
N ARG A 21 14.76 -23.30 16.55
CA ARG A 21 16.09 -23.05 15.95
C ARG A 21 17.18 -23.22 17.01
N GLY A 22 18.13 -24.13 16.74
CA GLY A 22 19.37 -24.27 17.49
C GLY A 22 20.39 -23.17 17.16
N VAL A 23 21.11 -22.73 18.18
CA VAL A 23 22.20 -21.74 18.14
C VAL A 23 23.53 -22.44 17.85
N VAL A 24 24.35 -21.88 16.97
CA VAL A 24 25.73 -22.35 16.68
C VAL A 24 26.73 -21.39 17.32
N PRO A 25 27.74 -21.84 18.10
CA PRO A 25 28.84 -21.00 18.54
C PRO A 25 30.01 -21.07 17.55
N ARG A 26 30.66 -19.94 17.29
CA ARG A 26 31.90 -19.87 16.49
C ARG A 26 33.02 -19.31 17.35
N SER A 27 34.03 -20.12 17.63
CA SER A 27 35.22 -19.75 18.40
C SER A 27 36.49 -19.78 17.53
N LEU A 28 37.51 -19.10 18.07
CA LEU A 28 38.96 -19.21 17.82
C LEU A 28 39.60 -18.38 16.68
N ASN A 29 40.11 -17.22 17.11
CA ASN A 29 41.54 -16.90 17.26
C ASN A 29 42.47 -17.24 16.08
N ARG A 30 42.98 -16.22 15.38
CA ARG A 30 44.14 -16.35 14.49
C ARG A 30 45.18 -15.26 14.78
N GLN A 31 46.36 -15.74 15.18
CA GLN A 31 47.55 -15.00 15.56
C GLN A 31 48.07 -14.07 14.45
N GLN A 32 48.51 -12.86 14.84
CA GLN A 32 49.33 -11.97 14.02
C GLN A 32 50.81 -12.38 14.12
N CYS A 33 51.44 -12.63 12.98
CA CYS A 33 52.90 -12.76 12.90
C CYS A 33 53.54 -11.36 12.88
N ARG A 34 54.34 -11.06 13.91
CA ARG A 34 55.29 -9.94 13.93
C ARG A 34 56.45 -10.25 12.98
N TRP A 35 56.74 -9.33 12.06
CA TRP A 35 58.01 -9.28 11.35
C TRP A 35 58.86 -8.15 11.93
N ASN A 36 59.92 -8.54 12.63
CA ASN A 36 61.01 -7.67 13.04
C ASN A 36 62.11 -7.81 11.97
N SER A 37 62.50 -6.71 11.33
CA SER A 37 63.80 -6.66 10.66
C SER A 37 64.42 -5.29 10.88
N SER A 38 65.52 -5.32 11.61
CA SER A 38 66.42 -4.22 11.89
C SER A 38 67.41 -4.10 10.73
N SER A 39 67.52 -2.91 10.14
CA SER A 39 68.77 -2.49 9.51
C SER A 39 68.88 -0.97 9.53
N SER A 40 69.91 -0.53 10.26
CA SER A 40 70.28 0.84 10.57
C SER A 40 71.07 1.45 9.40
N LYS A 41 70.65 2.65 8.96
CA LYS A 41 71.57 3.67 8.45
C LYS A 41 71.13 5.02 9.02
N GLN A 42 71.96 5.56 9.90
CA GLN A 42 71.81 6.89 10.49
C GLN A 42 72.00 7.96 9.42
N VAL A 43 71.02 8.86 9.29
CA VAL A 43 71.12 10.11 8.50
C VAL A 43 71.36 11.25 9.50
N PRO A 44 72.32 12.17 9.26
CA PRO A 44 72.55 13.29 10.18
C PRO A 44 71.36 14.27 10.14
N PRO A 45 71.04 14.94 11.28
CA PRO A 45 69.89 15.84 11.34
C PRO A 45 70.17 17.15 10.58
N PRO A 46 69.18 17.70 9.84
CA PRO A 46 69.27 19.00 9.20
C PRO A 46 69.16 20.16 10.21
N PRO A 47 69.65 21.37 9.87
CA PRO A 47 69.70 22.51 10.78
C PRO A 47 68.31 23.00 11.20
N THR A 48 68.18 23.37 12.48
CA THR A 48 66.94 23.84 13.11
C THR A 48 66.53 25.21 12.57
N ARG A 49 65.36 25.28 11.92
CA ARG A 49 64.71 26.52 11.50
C ARG A 49 63.99 27.14 12.73
N PRO A 50 64.00 28.48 12.92
CA PRO A 50 63.30 29.10 14.04
C PRO A 50 61.81 28.75 13.99
N GLU A 51 61.29 28.33 15.13
CA GLU A 51 59.94 27.83 15.30
C GLU A 51 58.95 29.00 15.16
N VAL A 52 58.25 29.05 14.03
CA VAL A 52 57.12 29.97 13.87
C VAL A 52 55.98 29.38 14.68
N VAL A 53 55.65 30.00 15.82
CA VAL A 53 54.45 29.67 16.61
C VAL A 53 53.22 29.98 15.76
N ARG A 54 52.81 29.04 14.93
CA ARG A 54 51.50 29.05 14.30
C ARG A 54 50.50 28.75 15.40
N LYS A 55 49.72 29.76 15.80
CA LYS A 55 48.63 29.60 16.74
C LYS A 55 47.59 28.68 16.10
N SER A 56 47.74 27.38 16.27
CA SER A 56 46.80 26.37 15.79
C SER A 56 45.48 26.61 16.50
N TRP A 57 44.40 26.64 15.73
CA TRP A 57 43.07 26.63 16.30
C TRP A 57 42.87 25.29 17.02
N GLU A 58 43.17 25.25 18.31
CA GLU A 58 43.07 24.03 19.09
C GLU A 58 41.60 23.70 19.37
N TRP A 59 41.20 22.52 18.91
CA TRP A 59 39.92 21.90 19.22
C TRP A 59 39.96 21.36 20.63
N THR A 60 39.71 22.23 21.61
CA THR A 60 39.50 21.79 22.98
C THR A 60 38.15 21.09 23.09
N THR A 61 38.04 20.12 24.00
CA THR A 61 36.79 19.39 24.30
C THR A 61 35.63 20.35 24.60
N ALA A 62 35.90 21.46 25.29
CA ALA A 62 34.92 22.50 25.54
C ALA A 62 34.36 23.15 24.26
N ARG A 63 35.20 23.42 23.24
CA ARG A 63 34.76 24.01 21.97
C ARG A 63 33.91 23.03 21.14
N VAL A 64 34.27 21.75 21.15
CA VAL A 64 33.49 20.70 20.48
C VAL A 64 32.11 20.55 21.14
N LEU A 65 32.05 20.54 22.47
CA LEU A 65 30.78 20.48 23.20
C LEU A 65 29.90 21.70 22.91
N LEU A 66 30.46 22.91 22.89
CA LEU A 66 29.71 24.12 22.56
C LEU A 66 29.16 24.10 21.13
N LEU A 67 29.95 23.63 20.16
CA LEU A 67 29.48 23.47 18.78
C LEU A 67 28.39 22.41 18.65
N ALA A 68 28.52 21.26 19.32
CA ALA A 68 27.50 20.21 19.33
C ALA A 68 26.17 20.71 19.95
N VAL A 69 26.25 21.41 21.08
CA VAL A 69 25.07 22.00 21.72
C VAL A 69 24.46 23.09 20.84
N GLY A 70 25.28 23.99 20.29
CA GLY A 70 24.82 25.06 19.41
C GLY A 70 24.10 24.54 18.16
N THR A 71 24.70 23.57 17.47
CA THR A 71 24.10 22.92 16.30
C THR A 71 22.83 22.15 16.66
N GLY A 72 22.80 21.46 17.81
CA GLY A 72 21.60 20.77 18.32
C GLY A 72 20.43 21.72 18.61
N ILE A 73 20.69 22.82 19.32
CA ILE A 73 19.68 23.86 19.61
C ILE A 73 19.19 24.51 18.32
N SER A 74 20.09 24.81 17.39
CA SER A 74 19.77 25.41 16.11
C SER A 74 18.87 24.49 15.28
N ALA A 75 19.24 23.21 15.16
CA ALA A 75 18.48 22.21 14.44
C ALA A 75 17.09 21.98 15.07
N TYR A 76 17.02 21.90 16.40
CA TYR A 76 15.74 21.79 17.11
C TYR A 76 14.85 23.02 16.92
N SER A 77 15.43 24.22 17.00
CA SER A 77 14.70 25.48 16.81
C SER A 77 14.18 25.60 15.37
N VAL A 78 15.02 25.30 14.38
CA VAL A 78 14.61 25.23 12.97
C VAL A 78 13.51 24.17 12.80
N ALA A 79 13.67 22.97 13.38
CA ALA A 79 12.67 21.92 13.29
C ALA A 79 11.34 22.28 13.97
N LYS A 80 11.35 23.17 14.98
CA LYS A 80 10.15 23.67 15.67
C LYS A 80 9.49 24.83 14.91
N LEU A 81 10.29 25.67 14.23
CA LEU A 81 9.83 26.80 13.42
C LEU A 81 9.39 26.37 12.01
N GLN A 82 9.89 25.24 11.52
CA GLN A 82 9.50 24.66 10.24
C GLN A 82 8.03 24.19 10.33
N ASN A 83 7.19 24.80 9.49
CA ASN A 83 5.74 24.77 9.57
C ASN A 83 5.15 23.44 10.08
N PRO A 84 4.44 23.42 11.22
CA PRO A 84 3.76 22.22 11.72
C PRO A 84 2.67 21.70 10.74
N SER A 85 2.25 22.52 9.77
CA SER A 85 1.32 22.13 8.70
C SER A 85 1.81 20.99 7.80
N LEU A 86 3.12 20.69 7.79
CA LEU A 86 3.69 19.55 7.05
C LEU A 86 3.84 18.27 7.90
N ARG A 87 3.67 18.36 9.22
CA ARG A 87 3.89 17.23 10.16
C ARG A 87 2.63 16.65 10.77
N VAL A 88 1.54 17.42 10.80
CA VAL A 88 0.24 16.92 11.24
C VAL A 88 -0.66 16.87 10.03
N VAL A 89 -0.82 15.68 9.46
CA VAL A 89 -1.92 15.43 8.53
C VAL A 89 -3.18 15.39 9.40
N ASP A 90 -3.70 16.57 9.73
CA ASP A 90 -4.88 16.71 10.57
C ASP A 90 -6.11 16.31 9.73
N TYR A 91 -6.47 15.02 9.77
CA TYR A 91 -7.61 14.47 9.06
C TYR A 91 -8.95 14.99 9.59
N ALA A 92 -8.96 15.69 10.74
CA ALA A 92 -10.15 16.28 11.34
C ALA A 92 -10.55 17.64 10.72
N ARG A 93 -9.70 18.23 9.86
CA ARG A 93 -9.96 19.54 9.24
C ARG A 93 -10.88 19.40 8.03
N ALA A 94 -12.17 19.72 8.19
CA ALA A 94 -13.19 19.55 7.14
C ALA A 94 -12.97 20.42 5.88
N ASP A 95 -12.33 21.57 6.02
CA ASP A 95 -12.01 22.50 4.92
C ASP A 95 -10.88 22.00 4.00
N LYS A 96 -10.17 20.94 4.39
CA LYS A 96 -9.12 20.31 3.57
C LYS A 96 -9.68 19.50 2.40
N PHE A 97 -10.90 18.98 2.54
CA PHE A 97 -11.50 18.10 1.54
C PHE A 97 -12.40 18.90 0.61
N HIS A 98 -11.97 19.07 -0.65
CA HIS A 98 -12.83 19.61 -1.69
C HIS A 98 -13.96 18.61 -1.97
N LYS A 99 -15.22 19.02 -1.74
CA LYS A 99 -16.37 18.16 -2.04
C LYS A 99 -16.38 17.83 -3.53
N PRO A 100 -16.31 16.56 -3.92
CA PRO A 100 -16.34 16.18 -5.33
C PRO A 100 -17.67 16.61 -5.97
N LYS A 101 -17.60 17.06 -7.22
CA LYS A 101 -18.78 17.39 -8.04
C LYS A 101 -19.04 16.26 -9.03
N TYR A 102 -20.04 15.44 -8.75
CA TYR A 102 -20.48 14.35 -9.61
C TYR A 102 -21.54 14.81 -10.63
N GLY A 103 -21.86 13.93 -11.59
CA GLY A 103 -22.91 14.15 -12.58
C GLY A 103 -24.30 14.29 -11.96
N SER A 104 -25.24 14.83 -12.72
CA SER A 104 -26.65 14.89 -12.35
C SER A 104 -27.34 13.53 -12.50
N VAL A 105 -28.56 13.39 -11.99
CA VAL A 105 -29.36 12.15 -12.15
C VAL A 105 -29.55 11.78 -13.62
N LYS A 106 -29.78 12.78 -14.49
CA LYS A 106 -29.90 12.57 -15.95
C LYS A 106 -28.61 12.03 -16.57
N ASP A 107 -27.45 12.45 -16.07
CA ASP A 107 -26.17 11.95 -16.53
C ASP A 107 -25.97 10.48 -16.11
N MET A 108 -26.48 10.09 -14.93
CA MET A 108 -26.45 8.71 -14.47
C MET A 108 -27.40 7.82 -15.29
N GLU A 109 -28.60 8.28 -15.62
CA GLU A 109 -29.53 7.58 -16.52
C GLU A 109 -28.92 7.36 -17.92
N ALA A 110 -28.29 8.41 -18.47
CA ALA A 110 -27.57 8.31 -19.74
C ALA A 110 -26.39 7.33 -19.66
N ALA A 111 -25.66 7.33 -18.54
CA ALA A 111 -24.57 6.39 -18.31
C ALA A 111 -25.08 4.94 -18.22
N ILE A 112 -26.22 4.68 -17.57
CA ILE A 112 -26.84 3.34 -17.53
C ILE A 112 -27.14 2.86 -18.96
N ALA A 113 -27.74 3.72 -19.79
CA ALA A 113 -28.03 3.37 -21.18
C ALA A 113 -26.77 3.06 -21.99
N GLU A 114 -25.69 3.83 -21.79
CA GLU A 114 -24.40 3.57 -22.45
C GLU A 114 -23.74 2.28 -21.95
N VAL A 115 -23.83 1.96 -20.66
CA VAL A 115 -23.32 0.70 -20.10
C VAL A 115 -24.11 -0.48 -20.66
N LYS A 116 -25.45 -0.41 -20.70
CA LYS A 116 -26.30 -1.45 -21.30
C LYS A 116 -26.00 -1.66 -22.79
N ALA A 117 -25.58 -0.63 -23.52
CA ALA A 117 -25.19 -0.74 -24.92
C ALA A 117 -23.77 -1.32 -25.11
N ALA A 118 -22.85 -1.03 -24.17
CA ALA A 118 -21.47 -1.49 -24.23
C ALA A 118 -21.30 -2.93 -23.72
N LEU A 119 -22.16 -3.36 -22.79
CA LEU A 119 -22.19 -4.69 -22.18
C LEU A 119 -23.48 -5.42 -22.61
N SER A 120 -23.73 -6.60 -22.03
CA SER A 120 -25.05 -7.24 -22.12
C SER A 120 -26.07 -6.51 -21.25
N GLU A 121 -27.34 -6.53 -21.67
CA GLU A 121 -28.44 -5.93 -20.90
C GLU A 121 -28.55 -6.54 -19.49
N ASP A 122 -28.32 -7.86 -19.38
CA ASP A 122 -28.33 -8.61 -18.12
C ASP A 122 -27.17 -8.24 -17.16
N ALA A 123 -26.16 -7.50 -17.62
CA ALA A 123 -25.04 -7.08 -16.78
C ALA A 123 -25.38 -5.86 -15.90
N VAL A 124 -26.57 -5.27 -16.06
CA VAL A 124 -26.99 -4.07 -15.32
C VAL A 124 -28.31 -4.33 -14.61
N SER A 125 -28.27 -4.34 -13.28
CA SER A 125 -29.48 -4.37 -12.45
C SER A 125 -29.81 -2.97 -11.92
N ILE A 126 -31.11 -2.67 -11.92
CA ILE A 126 -31.71 -1.48 -11.34
C ILE A 126 -32.83 -1.84 -10.35
N ASP A 127 -32.90 -3.12 -9.96
CA ASP A 127 -33.96 -3.63 -9.09
C ASP A 127 -33.73 -3.18 -7.66
N ASP A 128 -34.81 -2.76 -7.00
CA ASP A 128 -34.78 -2.21 -5.63
C ASP A 128 -34.13 -3.16 -4.60
N GLU A 129 -34.23 -4.47 -4.81
CA GLU A 129 -33.61 -5.49 -3.95
C GLU A 129 -32.09 -5.50 -4.12
N ASP A 130 -31.60 -5.49 -5.36
CA ASP A 130 -30.17 -5.44 -5.65
C ASP A 130 -29.54 -4.14 -5.17
N LEU A 131 -30.21 -3.00 -5.39
CA LEU A 131 -29.74 -1.71 -4.89
C LEU A 131 -29.61 -1.69 -3.37
N ARG A 132 -30.57 -2.30 -2.64
CA ARG A 132 -30.50 -2.43 -1.18
C ARG A 132 -29.37 -3.36 -0.74
N ALA A 133 -29.26 -4.53 -1.34
CA ALA A 133 -28.24 -5.52 -0.99
C ALA A 133 -26.80 -4.97 -1.17
N HIS A 134 -26.61 -4.05 -2.11
CA HIS A 134 -25.30 -3.46 -2.44
C HIS A 134 -25.06 -2.09 -1.81
N GLY A 135 -26.04 -1.52 -1.09
CA GLY A 135 -25.93 -0.23 -0.42
C GLY A 135 -26.06 -0.29 1.10
N PHE A 136 -26.57 -1.41 1.64
CA PHE A 136 -26.90 -1.57 3.06
C PHE A 136 -26.45 -2.94 3.59
N SER A 137 -25.99 -2.99 4.84
CA SER A 137 -25.74 -4.25 5.55
C SER A 137 -26.20 -4.19 7.00
N GLU A 138 -26.98 -5.18 7.42
CA GLU A 138 -27.46 -5.32 8.80
C GLU A 138 -26.31 -5.46 9.82
N TRP A 139 -25.13 -5.87 9.36
CA TRP A 139 -23.95 -6.07 10.19
C TRP A 139 -23.12 -4.80 10.37
N SER A 140 -23.37 -3.75 9.57
CA SER A 140 -22.66 -2.47 9.68
C SER A 140 -23.36 -1.53 10.65
N SER A 141 -22.59 -0.88 11.51
CA SER A 141 -23.07 0.20 12.38
C SER A 141 -23.08 1.57 11.69
N ILE A 142 -22.57 1.67 10.45
CA ILE A 142 -22.30 2.91 9.72
C ILE A 142 -23.03 2.91 8.37
N ASN A 143 -24.28 2.42 8.35
CA ASN A 143 -25.08 2.45 7.13
C ASN A 143 -25.47 3.89 6.75
N ILE A 144 -25.51 4.14 5.44
CA ILE A 144 -25.92 5.41 4.86
C ILE A 144 -27.26 5.21 4.19
N ASP A 145 -28.17 6.19 4.30
CA ASP A 145 -29.52 6.09 3.72
C ASP A 145 -29.53 6.10 2.18
N THR A 146 -28.41 6.49 1.55
CA THR A 146 -28.31 6.61 0.09
C THR A 146 -27.84 5.30 -0.53
N LEU A 147 -28.64 4.78 -1.46
CA LEU A 147 -28.35 3.58 -2.22
C LEU A 147 -27.63 3.90 -3.54
N PRO A 148 -26.93 2.91 -4.15
CA PRO A 148 -26.46 3.03 -5.52
C PRO A 148 -27.66 3.18 -6.49
N VAL A 149 -27.39 3.73 -7.68
CA VAL A 149 -28.39 3.94 -8.74
C VAL A 149 -28.50 2.73 -9.66
N ALA A 150 -27.42 1.97 -9.81
CA ALA A 150 -27.39 0.71 -10.55
C ALA A 150 -26.31 -0.22 -9.97
N VAL A 151 -26.53 -1.52 -10.11
CA VAL A 151 -25.51 -2.56 -9.87
C VAL A 151 -25.05 -3.11 -11.22
N LEU A 152 -23.74 -3.15 -11.40
CA LEU A 152 -23.09 -3.61 -12.63
C LEU A 152 -22.33 -4.89 -12.34
N TYR A 153 -22.54 -5.91 -13.17
CA TYR A 153 -21.96 -7.24 -13.01
C TYR A 153 -20.98 -7.59 -14.14
N PRO A 154 -19.78 -6.99 -14.15
CA PRO A 154 -18.77 -7.35 -15.15
C PRO A 154 -18.26 -8.78 -14.96
N THR A 155 -18.05 -9.48 -16.07
CA THR A 155 -17.46 -10.83 -16.11
C THR A 155 -15.99 -10.79 -16.54
N SER A 156 -15.56 -9.68 -17.15
CA SER A 156 -14.23 -9.53 -17.73
C SER A 156 -13.59 -8.18 -17.45
N THR A 157 -12.27 -8.13 -17.59
CA THR A 157 -11.48 -6.95 -17.24
C THR A 157 -11.59 -5.87 -18.32
N ALA A 158 -11.97 -6.28 -19.53
CA ALA A 158 -12.34 -5.38 -20.62
C ALA A 158 -13.66 -4.65 -20.29
N GLU A 159 -14.65 -5.35 -19.76
CA GLU A 159 -15.93 -4.76 -19.31
C GLU A 159 -15.71 -3.76 -18.18
N VAL A 160 -14.92 -4.13 -17.16
CA VAL A 160 -14.55 -3.20 -16.07
C VAL A 160 -13.90 -1.93 -16.63
N SER A 161 -13.00 -2.07 -17.60
CA SER A 161 -12.36 -0.92 -18.25
C SER A 161 -13.36 -0.06 -19.04
N ALA A 162 -14.34 -0.68 -19.70
CA ALA A 162 -15.40 0.03 -20.41
C ALA A 162 -16.29 0.81 -19.43
N ILE A 163 -16.75 0.16 -18.36
CA ILE A 163 -17.52 0.81 -17.27
C ILE A 163 -16.74 2.00 -16.71
N ALA A 164 -15.45 1.83 -16.40
CA ALA A 164 -14.64 2.90 -15.85
C ALA A 164 -14.53 4.13 -16.77
N LYS A 165 -14.45 3.92 -18.08
CA LYS A 165 -14.44 5.02 -19.07
C LYS A 165 -15.78 5.75 -19.10
N ILE A 166 -16.89 5.01 -19.04
CA ILE A 166 -18.25 5.57 -19.04
C ILE A 166 -18.47 6.38 -17.75
N CYS A 167 -18.16 5.81 -16.59
CA CYS A 167 -18.26 6.51 -15.30
C CYS A 167 -17.41 7.77 -15.27
N HIS A 168 -16.20 7.74 -15.82
CA HIS A 168 -15.35 8.93 -15.95
C HIS A 168 -15.97 10.00 -16.86
N LYS A 169 -16.55 9.61 -18.00
CA LYS A 169 -17.22 10.51 -18.95
C LYS A 169 -18.38 11.27 -18.31
N TYR A 170 -19.23 10.58 -17.56
CA TYR A 170 -20.43 11.15 -16.92
C TYR A 170 -20.20 11.62 -15.47
N ARG A 171 -18.97 11.50 -14.96
CA ARG A 171 -18.61 11.79 -13.56
C ARG A 171 -19.49 11.03 -12.55
N VAL A 172 -19.70 9.75 -12.81
CA VAL A 172 -20.44 8.85 -11.92
C VAL A 172 -19.47 8.20 -10.92
N PRO A 173 -19.77 8.24 -9.61
CA PRO A 173 -19.00 7.49 -8.61
C PRO A 173 -19.03 5.99 -8.92
N MET A 174 -17.88 5.32 -8.82
CA MET A 174 -17.77 3.87 -8.90
C MET A 174 -17.50 3.29 -7.53
N ILE A 175 -18.33 2.34 -7.12
CA ILE A 175 -18.24 1.70 -5.82
C ILE A 175 -17.94 0.23 -6.06
N PRO A 176 -16.72 -0.26 -5.74
CA PRO A 176 -16.40 -1.66 -5.93
C PRO A 176 -17.13 -2.52 -4.89
N TYR A 177 -17.72 -3.62 -5.34
CA TYR A 177 -18.46 -4.57 -4.53
C TYR A 177 -18.06 -6.03 -4.84
N SER A 178 -18.19 -6.91 -3.85
CA SER A 178 -17.97 -8.35 -3.96
C SER A 178 -18.69 -9.03 -2.79
N GLY A 179 -18.00 -9.67 -1.84
CA GLY A 179 -18.65 -10.42 -0.76
C GLY A 179 -19.46 -9.61 0.28
N GLY A 180 -19.55 -8.28 0.18
CA GLY A 180 -20.38 -7.45 1.08
C GLY A 180 -20.02 -7.49 2.58
N SER A 181 -18.91 -8.12 2.96
CA SER A 181 -18.59 -8.44 4.36
C SER A 181 -17.96 -7.29 5.16
N SER A 182 -17.97 -6.06 4.63
CA SER A 182 -17.38 -4.90 5.29
C SER A 182 -18.32 -4.37 6.39
N LEU A 183 -17.79 -4.22 7.62
CA LEU A 183 -18.54 -3.65 8.75
C LEU A 183 -18.49 -2.11 8.78
N GLU A 184 -17.52 -1.52 8.09
CA GLU A 184 -17.26 -0.07 8.06
C GLU A 184 -17.95 0.64 6.88
N ALA A 185 -18.91 -0.04 6.23
CA ALA A 185 -19.68 0.48 5.10
C ALA A 185 -18.82 0.98 3.92
N ASN A 186 -17.69 0.31 3.63
CA ASN A 186 -16.79 0.69 2.53
C ASN A 186 -17.45 0.63 1.14
N PHE A 187 -18.55 -0.11 1.01
CA PHE A 187 -19.35 -0.21 -0.21
C PHE A 187 -20.58 0.72 -0.20
N SER A 188 -20.71 1.61 0.79
CA SER A 188 -21.80 2.57 0.82
C SER A 188 -21.72 3.57 -0.33
N ALA A 189 -22.88 4.11 -0.71
CA ALA A 189 -23.04 5.00 -1.85
C ALA A 189 -23.45 6.43 -1.41
N PRO A 190 -22.62 7.20 -0.68
CA PRO A 190 -23.01 8.50 -0.14
C PRO A 190 -23.39 9.55 -1.20
N TYR A 191 -22.95 9.35 -2.45
CA TYR A 191 -23.26 10.22 -3.58
C TYR A 191 -24.08 9.49 -4.66
N GLY A 192 -24.67 8.34 -4.33
CA GLY A 192 -25.18 7.39 -5.30
C GLY A 192 -24.06 6.85 -6.18
N GLY A 193 -24.35 6.66 -7.46
CA GLY A 193 -23.41 6.13 -8.45
C GLY A 193 -23.65 4.64 -8.72
N PHE A 194 -22.63 3.97 -9.23
CA PHE A 194 -22.74 2.57 -9.66
C PHE A 194 -21.96 1.66 -8.74
N SER A 195 -22.67 0.68 -8.19
CA SER A 195 -22.05 -0.45 -7.52
C SER A 195 -21.55 -1.42 -8.58
N VAL A 196 -20.27 -1.76 -8.56
CA VAL A 196 -19.64 -2.67 -9.52
C VAL A 196 -19.35 -3.96 -8.77
N ASP A 197 -20.24 -4.94 -8.93
CA ASP A 197 -20.12 -6.23 -8.30
C ASP A 197 -19.30 -7.20 -9.16
N PHE A 198 -18.19 -7.65 -8.59
CA PHE A 198 -17.31 -8.62 -9.23
C PHE A 198 -17.71 -10.07 -8.99
N ALA A 199 -18.93 -10.37 -8.54
CA ALA A 199 -19.43 -11.72 -8.25
C ALA A 199 -19.08 -12.76 -9.33
N PHE A 200 -19.12 -12.40 -10.62
CA PHE A 200 -18.78 -13.30 -11.75
C PHE A 200 -17.28 -13.35 -12.12
N MET A 201 -16.42 -12.77 -11.29
CA MET A 201 -14.96 -12.79 -11.40
C MET A 201 -14.35 -13.48 -10.17
N ASP A 202 -14.53 -14.79 -10.09
CA ASP A 202 -14.23 -15.67 -8.94
C ASP A 202 -13.17 -16.74 -9.25
N LYS A 203 -12.34 -16.54 -10.28
CA LYS A 203 -11.37 -17.54 -10.72
C LYS A 203 -9.99 -17.37 -10.09
N ILE A 204 -9.38 -18.49 -9.72
CA ILE A 204 -7.94 -18.58 -9.46
C ILE A 204 -7.24 -18.67 -10.82
N ILE A 205 -6.41 -17.67 -11.15
CA ILE A 205 -5.77 -17.55 -12.46
C ILE A 205 -4.45 -18.33 -12.50
N GLN A 206 -3.65 -18.28 -11.44
CA GLN A 206 -2.36 -18.96 -11.37
C GLN A 206 -1.95 -19.20 -9.90
N LEU A 207 -1.43 -20.38 -9.61
CA LEU A 207 -0.86 -20.75 -8.31
C LEU A 207 0.63 -21.05 -8.49
N ASN A 208 1.50 -20.19 -7.95
CA ASN A 208 2.95 -20.40 -8.00
C ASN A 208 3.41 -20.99 -6.66
N LYS A 209 3.51 -22.32 -6.61
CA LYS A 209 3.87 -23.04 -5.39
C LYS A 209 5.29 -22.73 -4.91
N ASP A 210 6.22 -22.55 -5.85
CA ASP A 210 7.63 -22.31 -5.56
C ASP A 210 7.85 -20.91 -4.96
N ASP A 211 7.14 -19.91 -5.49
CA ASP A 211 7.19 -18.53 -5.00
C ASP A 211 6.23 -18.27 -3.82
N MET A 212 5.41 -19.28 -3.50
CA MET A 212 4.33 -19.20 -2.51
C MET A 212 3.44 -17.99 -2.79
N ASP A 213 2.92 -17.86 -4.00
CA ASP A 213 1.94 -16.83 -4.34
C ASP A 213 0.79 -17.35 -5.21
N VAL A 214 -0.30 -16.58 -5.23
CA VAL A 214 -1.49 -16.90 -6.02
C VAL A 214 -2.05 -15.65 -6.66
N VAL A 215 -2.42 -15.77 -7.92
CA VAL A 215 -2.94 -14.74 -8.83
C VAL A 215 -4.42 -15.04 -8.97
N VAL A 216 -5.29 -14.21 -8.39
CA VAL A 216 -6.75 -14.45 -8.29
C VAL A 216 -7.58 -13.28 -8.81
N GLN A 217 -8.79 -13.58 -9.26
CA GLN A 217 -9.81 -12.57 -9.51
C GLN A 217 -10.40 -12.02 -8.19
N PRO A 218 -11.00 -10.81 -8.22
CA PRO A 218 -11.41 -10.09 -7.01
C PRO A 218 -12.45 -10.80 -6.13
N SER A 219 -13.32 -11.66 -6.69
CA SER A 219 -14.42 -12.29 -5.94
C SER A 219 -14.12 -13.72 -5.48
N VAL A 220 -12.85 -14.13 -5.46
CA VAL A 220 -12.45 -15.43 -4.89
C VAL A 220 -12.62 -15.40 -3.37
N SER A 221 -13.48 -16.27 -2.84
CA SER A 221 -13.66 -16.41 -1.40
C SER A 221 -12.44 -17.06 -0.73
N TRP A 222 -12.12 -16.61 0.48
CA TRP A 222 -11.01 -17.16 1.27
C TRP A 222 -11.14 -18.66 1.53
N MET A 223 -12.36 -19.14 1.81
CA MET A 223 -12.65 -20.55 2.05
C MET A 223 -12.42 -21.37 0.78
N THR A 224 -13.00 -20.95 -0.35
CA THR A 224 -12.84 -21.61 -1.65
C THR A 224 -11.38 -21.65 -2.09
N LEU A 225 -10.62 -20.58 -1.83
CA LEU A 225 -9.19 -20.55 -2.11
C LEU A 225 -8.45 -21.62 -1.30
N ASN A 226 -8.66 -21.67 0.01
CA ASN A 226 -8.01 -22.63 0.90
C ASN A 226 -8.40 -24.09 0.61
N GLU A 227 -9.65 -24.35 0.26
CA GLU A 227 -10.10 -25.67 -0.20
C GLU A 227 -9.37 -26.10 -1.48
N THR A 228 -9.23 -25.18 -2.45
CA THR A 228 -8.60 -25.47 -3.74
C THR A 228 -7.09 -25.73 -3.61
N ILE A 229 -6.41 -25.08 -2.66
CA ILE A 229 -4.95 -25.24 -2.46
C ILE A 229 -4.59 -26.28 -1.39
N ALA A 230 -5.56 -26.91 -0.73
CA ALA A 230 -5.33 -27.84 0.38
C ALA A 230 -4.34 -28.96 0.03
N ASP A 231 -4.45 -29.53 -1.17
CA ASP A 231 -3.58 -30.62 -1.66
C ASP A 231 -2.11 -30.19 -1.83
N SER A 232 -1.85 -28.88 -1.92
CA SER A 232 -0.51 -28.34 -2.14
C SER A 232 0.32 -28.16 -0.86
N ARG A 233 -0.26 -28.46 0.32
CA ARG A 233 0.34 -28.17 1.64
C ARG A 233 0.66 -26.68 1.87
N LEU A 234 0.02 -25.81 1.10
CA LEU A 234 0.04 -24.36 1.24
C LEU A 234 -1.29 -23.88 1.81
N PHE A 235 -1.28 -22.72 2.46
CA PHE A 235 -2.44 -22.12 3.10
C PHE A 235 -2.39 -20.60 2.98
N PHE A 236 -3.55 -19.96 2.81
CA PHE A 236 -3.71 -18.52 2.86
C PHE A 236 -4.29 -18.13 4.23
N PRO A 237 -3.51 -17.43 5.10
CA PRO A 237 -3.85 -17.19 6.50
C PRO A 237 -4.98 -16.21 6.74
#